data_AF-A0AA96HNU8-F1
#
_entry.id   AF-A0AA96HNU8-F1
#
_cell.length_a   1.000
_cell.length_b   1.000
_cell.length_c   1.000
_cell.angle_alpha   90.00
_cell.angle_beta   90.00
_cell.angle_gamma   90.00
#
_symmetry.space_group_name_H-M   'P 1'
#
loop_
_entity.id
_entity.type
_entity.pdbx_description
1 polymer ?
#
loop_
_entity_poly.entity_id
_entity_poly.type
_entity_poly.pdbx_seq_one_letter_code
_entity_poly.pdbx_strand_id
1 'polypeptide(L)'
;MFTVIVKKPRPDFRVFIDLLFGEGRSVDSEGDANSVHSRDWRDLYLKDRESDDPKVELYSEAVSPLYFEVESESQRLEELAALYLYLYCGDSIQSDTGYCLKKLWRH
;
A
#
# COMPACT_ATOMS: atom_id res chain seq x y z
N MET A 1 -5.61 -3.59 -8.44
CA MET A 1 -4.34 -2.85 -8.43
C MET A 1 -4.60 -1.38 -8.67
N PHE A 2 -4.08 -0.54 -7.78
CA PHE A 2 -4.06 0.91 -7.91
C PHE A 2 -2.62 1.39 -8.07
N THR A 3 -2.43 2.45 -8.88
CA THR A 3 -1.16 3.17 -8.97
C THR A 3 -1.33 4.59 -8.47
N VAL A 4 -0.44 5.04 -7.58
CA VAL A 4 -0.44 6.40 -7.02
C VAL A 4 0.87 7.09 -7.39
N ILE A 5 0.78 8.23 -8.08
CA ILE A 5 1.96 9.10 -8.30
C ILE A 5 2.09 10.01 -7.08
N VAL A 6 3.25 10.03 -6.43
CA VAL A 6 3.48 10.90 -5.25
C VAL A 6 4.29 12.14 -5.59
N LYS A 7 3.97 13.27 -4.95
CA LYS A 7 4.65 14.58 -5.12
C LYS A 7 5.18 15.20 -3.82
N LYS A 8 4.95 14.53 -2.69
CA LYS A 8 5.33 14.97 -1.34
C LYS A 8 5.95 13.80 -0.56
N PRO A 9 6.65 14.06 0.56
CA PRO A 9 7.13 13.00 1.44
C PRO A 9 5.99 12.06 1.88
N ARG A 10 6.29 10.76 2.00
CA ARG A 10 5.30 9.71 2.32
C ARG A 10 4.79 9.87 3.77
N PRO A 11 3.64 9.29 4.15
CA PRO A 11 3.20 9.31 5.54
C PRO A 11 4.10 8.46 6.46
N ASP A 12 3.93 8.62 7.77
CA ASP A 12 4.39 7.64 8.75
C ASP A 12 3.61 6.35 8.48
N PHE A 13 4.31 5.26 8.21
CA PHE A 13 3.64 4.06 7.70
C PHE A 13 2.69 3.45 8.73
N ARG A 14 2.87 3.74 10.03
CA ARG A 14 2.01 3.20 11.10
C ARG A 14 0.56 3.65 10.98
N VAL A 15 0.29 4.78 10.31
CA VAL A 15 -1.08 5.22 10.06
C VAL A 15 -1.85 4.23 9.18
N PHE A 16 -1.16 3.50 8.29
CA PHE A 16 -1.79 2.43 7.52
C PHE A 16 -2.25 1.28 8.41
N ILE A 17 -1.55 0.97 9.50
CA ILE A 17 -1.93 -0.13 10.41
C ILE A 17 -3.32 0.14 11.00
N ASP A 18 -3.46 1.31 11.63
CA ASP A 18 -4.72 1.70 12.27
C ASP A 18 -5.85 1.87 11.24
N LEU A 19 -5.52 2.42 10.05
CA LEU A 19 -6.48 2.60 8.97
C LEU A 19 -7.02 1.29 8.40
N LEU A 20 -6.13 0.30 8.20
CA LEU A 20 -6.45 -0.93 7.47
C LEU A 20 -7.08 -1.98 8.38
N PHE A 21 -6.53 -2.13 9.59
CA PHE A 21 -6.83 -3.24 10.51
C PHE A 21 -7.46 -2.77 11.83
N GLY A 22 -7.37 -1.49 12.16
CA GLY A 22 -7.84 -0.91 13.41
C GLY A 22 -6.73 -0.65 14.42
N GLU A 23 -7.04 0.12 15.47
CA GLU A 23 -6.09 0.54 16.49
C GLU A 23 -5.55 -0.65 17.31
N GLY A 24 -4.23 -0.65 17.55
CA GLY A 24 -3.58 -1.59 18.48
C GLY A 24 -3.39 -3.02 17.95
N ARG A 25 -3.57 -3.24 16.64
CA ARG A 25 -3.40 -4.55 16.01
C ARG A 25 -1.94 -4.97 15.94
N SER A 26 -1.69 -6.25 16.20
CA SER A 26 -0.38 -6.87 15.99
C SER A 26 -0.17 -7.19 14.51
N VAL A 27 0.73 -6.46 13.85
CA VAL A 27 0.97 -6.53 12.41
C VAL A 27 2.41 -6.94 12.12
N ASP A 28 2.58 -7.87 11.17
CA ASP A 28 3.86 -8.08 10.49
C ASP A 28 4.09 -6.93 9.50
N SER A 29 5.17 -6.20 9.69
CA SER A 29 5.56 -5.10 8.80
C SER A 29 6.99 -5.29 8.30
N GLU A 30 7.19 -5.21 6.99
CA GLU A 30 8.50 -5.24 6.33
C GLU A 30 8.61 -4.06 5.34
N GLY A 31 9.81 -3.76 4.86
CA GLY A 31 10.04 -2.70 3.86
C GLY A 31 11.38 -1.99 3.99
N ASP A 32 11.53 -0.84 3.33
CA ASP A 32 12.78 -0.06 3.28
C ASP A 32 12.79 1.19 4.18
N ALA A 33 11.84 1.29 5.11
CA ALA A 33 11.81 2.36 6.09
C ALA A 33 12.92 2.20 7.15
N ASN A 34 13.97 3.02 7.06
CA ASN A 34 15.07 3.06 8.05
C ASN A 34 14.62 3.33 9.51
N SER A 35 13.43 3.92 9.69
CA SER A 35 12.75 4.08 10.98
C SER A 35 11.25 4.32 10.74
N VAL A 36 10.43 4.21 11.78
CA VAL A 36 8.97 4.46 11.69
C VAL A 36 8.62 5.88 11.23
N HIS A 37 9.50 6.84 11.48
CA HIS A 37 9.31 8.23 11.06
C HIS A 37 9.87 8.52 9.67
N SER A 38 10.47 7.51 9.00
CA SER A 38 10.97 7.66 7.64
C SER A 38 9.86 8.15 6.74
N ARG A 39 10.16 9.21 6.00
CA ARG A 39 9.31 9.72 4.92
C ARG A 39 9.89 9.37 3.55
N ASP A 40 11.05 8.69 3.59
CA ASP A 40 11.94 8.05 2.62
C ASP A 40 11.48 6.76 1.93
N TRP A 41 10.52 6.05 2.51
CA TRP A 41 10.24 4.66 2.13
C TRP A 41 9.59 4.56 0.74
N ARG A 42 9.82 3.42 0.11
CA ARG A 42 9.30 3.01 -1.21
C ARG A 42 8.77 1.59 -1.20
N ASP A 43 9.14 0.80 -0.19
CA ASP A 43 8.62 -0.55 0.02
C ASP A 43 7.97 -0.63 1.40
N LEU A 44 6.74 -1.13 1.45
CA LEU A 44 5.97 -1.36 2.65
C LEU A 44 5.09 -2.59 2.47
N TYR A 45 5.32 -3.59 3.31
CA TYR A 45 4.50 -4.77 3.49
C TYR A 45 3.77 -4.68 4.82
N LEU A 46 2.48 -5.00 4.86
CA LEU A 46 1.69 -5.10 6.09
C LEU A 46 0.78 -6.34 6.07
N LYS A 47 0.82 -7.15 7.13
CA LYS A 47 -0.10 -8.29 7.32
C LYS A 47 -0.54 -8.37 8.78
N ASP A 48 -1.84 -8.27 9.01
CA ASP A 48 -2.43 -8.48 10.34
C ASP A 48 -2.25 -9.94 10.77
N ARG A 49 -1.75 -10.14 11.99
CA ARG A 49 -1.54 -11.47 12.59
C ARG A 49 -2.80 -12.02 13.23
N GLU A 50 -3.76 -11.14 13.52
CA GLU A 50 -4.95 -11.46 14.30
C GLU A 50 -6.21 -11.67 13.43
N SER A 51 -6.13 -11.45 12.11
CA SER A 51 -7.24 -11.68 11.19
C SER A 51 -6.82 -12.43 9.92
N ASP A 52 -7.84 -12.92 9.22
CA ASP A 52 -7.71 -13.53 7.90
C ASP A 52 -7.60 -12.48 6.77
N ASP A 53 -7.60 -11.18 7.10
CA ASP A 53 -7.44 -10.11 6.10
C ASP A 53 -6.12 -10.30 5.34
N PRO A 54 -6.11 -10.24 4.00
CA PRO A 54 -4.88 -10.45 3.24
C PRO A 54 -3.87 -9.34 3.51
N LYS A 55 -2.62 -9.61 3.11
CA LYS A 55 -1.54 -8.61 3.16
C LYS A 55 -1.86 -7.40 2.28
N VAL A 56 -1.21 -6.28 2.57
CA VAL A 56 -1.16 -5.08 1.73
C VAL A 56 0.29 -4.78 1.43
N GLU A 57 0.61 -4.56 0.16
CA GLU A 57 1.94 -4.23 -0.32
C GLU A 57 1.90 -2.90 -1.07
N LEU A 58 2.83 -2.01 -0.76
CA LEU A 58 3.06 -0.75 -1.46
C LEU A 58 4.51 -0.74 -1.93
N TYR A 59 4.71 -0.63 -3.23
CA TYR A 59 6.06 -0.67 -3.83
C TYR A 59 6.26 0.45 -4.85
N SER A 60 7.46 1.03 -4.89
CA SER A 60 7.88 1.99 -5.90
C SER A 60 9.34 1.80 -6.29
N GLU A 61 9.60 1.77 -7.60
CA GLU A 61 10.95 1.85 -8.13
C GLU A 61 11.61 3.21 -7.84
N ALA A 62 12.95 3.25 -7.84
CA ALA A 62 13.75 4.44 -7.57
C ALA A 62 13.77 5.47 -8.74
N VAL A 63 12.61 5.73 -9.37
CA VAL A 63 12.47 6.56 -10.57
C VAL A 63 11.64 7.79 -10.25
N SER A 64 11.93 8.92 -10.92
CA SER A 64 11.14 10.15 -10.79
C SER A 64 10.22 10.35 -12.01
N PRO A 65 8.91 10.60 -11.82
CA PRO A 65 8.23 10.65 -10.53
C PRO A 65 8.08 9.26 -9.90
N LEU A 66 7.88 9.19 -8.58
CA LEU A 66 7.67 7.93 -7.87
C LEU A 66 6.25 7.43 -8.10
N TYR A 67 6.14 6.22 -8.67
CA TYR A 67 4.89 5.51 -8.90
C TYR A 67 4.77 4.39 -7.87
N PHE A 68 3.77 4.46 -6.99
CA PHE A 68 3.49 3.40 -6.03
C PHE A 68 2.43 2.47 -6.60
N GLU A 69 2.78 1.20 -6.74
CA GLU A 69 1.85 0.11 -6.94
C GLU A 69 1.30 -0.30 -5.56
N VAL A 70 -0.02 -0.38 -5.46
CA VAL A 70 -0.73 -0.77 -4.23
C VAL A 70 -1.51 -2.04 -4.53
N GLU A 71 -1.21 -3.10 -3.78
CA GLU A 71 -1.75 -4.43 -4.01
C GLU A 71 -2.30 -5.07 -2.72
N SER A 72 -3.44 -5.72 -2.86
CA SER A 72 -4.00 -6.65 -1.85
C SER A 72 -5.02 -7.58 -2.51
N GLU A 73 -5.19 -8.79 -1.98
CA GLU A 73 -6.30 -9.66 -2.40
C GLU A 73 -7.67 -9.15 -1.90
N SER A 74 -7.67 -8.17 -0.98
CA SER A 74 -8.88 -7.48 -0.53
C SER A 74 -8.98 -6.13 -1.22
N GLN A 75 -9.99 -6.00 -2.09
CA GLN A 75 -10.30 -4.74 -2.77
C GLN A 75 -10.46 -3.58 -1.77
N ARG A 76 -11.12 -3.83 -0.62
CA ARG A 76 -11.28 -2.84 0.45
C ARG A 76 -9.93 -2.31 0.94
N LEU A 77 -8.97 -3.21 1.22
CA LEU A 77 -7.67 -2.84 1.75
C LEU A 77 -6.82 -2.12 0.71
N GLU A 78 -6.83 -2.61 -0.53
CA GLU A 78 -6.15 -2.00 -1.67
C GLU A 78 -6.65 -0.57 -1.91
N GLU A 79 -7.97 -0.37 -1.96
CA GLU A 79 -8.60 0.93 -2.17
C GLU A 79 -8.32 1.91 -1.02
N LEU A 80 -8.42 1.45 0.24
CA LEU A 80 -8.14 2.29 1.41
C LEU A 80 -6.67 2.74 1.46
N ALA A 81 -5.73 1.83 1.21
CA ALA A 81 -4.31 2.16 1.20
C ALA A 81 -3.98 3.15 0.08
N ALA A 82 -4.46 2.89 -1.15
CA ALA A 82 -4.23 3.77 -2.29
C ALA A 82 -4.86 5.16 -2.08
N LEU A 83 -6.10 5.21 -1.59
CA LEU A 83 -6.80 6.46 -1.31
C LEU A 83 -6.07 7.29 -0.26
N TYR A 84 -5.61 6.67 0.83
CA TYR A 84 -4.88 7.39 1.88
C TYR A 84 -3.53 7.92 1.36
N LEU A 85 -2.77 7.09 0.64
CA LEU A 85 -1.50 7.52 0.05
C LEU A 85 -1.72 8.71 -0.91
N TYR A 86 -2.77 8.64 -1.73
CA TYR A 86 -3.15 9.73 -2.62
C TYR A 86 -3.53 11.02 -1.87
N LEU A 87 -4.40 10.92 -0.87
CA LEU A 87 -4.85 12.07 -0.08
C LEU A 87 -3.70 12.73 0.67
N TYR A 88 -2.73 11.95 1.17
CA TYR A 88 -1.63 12.47 1.96
C TYR A 88 -0.54 13.11 1.11
N CYS A 89 -0.05 12.41 0.07
CA CYS A 89 1.11 12.82 -0.70
C CYS A 89 0.99 12.65 -2.21
N GLY A 90 -0.17 12.18 -2.70
CA GLY A 90 -0.40 11.93 -4.11
C GLY A 90 -0.53 13.20 -4.96
N ASP A 91 -0.16 13.06 -6.21
CA ASP A 91 -0.53 13.96 -7.30
C ASP A 91 -1.72 13.39 -8.08
N SER A 92 -1.67 12.09 -8.41
CA SER A 92 -2.74 11.38 -9.10
C SER A 92 -2.88 9.95 -8.58
N ILE A 93 -4.06 9.38 -8.81
CA ILE A 93 -4.40 7.99 -8.52
C ILE A 93 -5.09 7.40 -9.74
N GLN A 94 -4.67 6.20 -10.13
CA GLN A 94 -5.25 5.44 -11.22
C GLN A 94 -5.66 4.08 -10.70
N SER A 95 -6.87 3.65 -11.05
CA SER A 95 -7.30 2.27 -10.88
C SER A 95 -7.08 1.52 -12.18
N ASP A 96 -6.46 0.35 -12.13
CA ASP A 96 -6.49 -0.59 -13.25
C ASP A 96 -7.80 -1.39 -13.24
N THR A 97 -8.93 -0.69 -13.19
CA THR A 97 -10.27 -1.25 -13.43
C THR A 97 -10.48 -1.49 -14.93
N GLY A 98 -9.55 -2.23 -15.54
CA GLY A 98 -9.84 -3.06 -16.70
C GLY A 98 -10.17 -4.45 -16.17
N TYR A 99 -11.34 -5.00 -16.50
CA TYR A 99 -11.63 -6.42 -16.30
C TYR A 99 -10.44 -7.28 -16.76
N CYS A 100 -9.58 -7.71 -15.84
CA CYS A 100 -8.53 -8.67 -16.12
C CYS A 100 -9.01 -10.02 -15.62
N LEU A 101 -9.63 -10.77 -16.54
CA LEU A 101 -9.76 -12.22 -16.45
C LEU A 101 -8.36 -12.83 -16.34
N LYS A 102 -7.81 -12.90 -15.13
CA LYS A 102 -6.68 -13.76 -14.79
C LYS A 102 -6.95 -14.51 -13.47
N LYS A 103 -8.08 -15.21 -13.44
CA LYS A 103 -8.15 -16.54 -12.83
C LYS A 103 -7.76 -17.54 -13.92
N LEU A 104 -6.94 -18.53 -13.56
CA LEU A 104 -6.24 -19.51 -14.42
C LEU A 104 -4.93 -18.87 -14.91
N TRP A 105 -3.77 -19.23 -14.37
CA TRP A 105 -3.20 -20.58 -14.45
C TRP A 105 -2.55 -21.03 -13.13
N ARG A 106 -3.03 -22.17 -12.62
CA ARG A 106 -2.19 -23.15 -11.92
C ARG A 106 -1.42 -23.94 -12.99
N HIS A 107 -0.12 -24.11 -12.82
CA HIS A 107 0.57 -25.40 -12.82
C HIS A 107 2.01 -25.23 -12.36
#